data_AF-A0A6G8DGM9-F1
#
_entry.id   AF-A0A6G8DGM9-F1
#
_cell.length_a   1.000
_cell.length_b   1.000
_cell.length_c   1.000
_cell.angle_alpha   90.00
_cell.angle_beta   90.00
_cell.angle_gamma   90.00
#
_symmetry.space_group_name_H-M   'P 1'
#
loop_
_entity.id
_entity.type
_entity.pdbx_description
1 polymer ?
#
loop_
_entity_poly.entity_id
_entity_poly.type
_entity_poly.pdbx_seq_one_letter_code
_entity_poly.pdbx_strand_id
1 'polypeptide(L)'
;MSKPQDVVVDFIARGKSDGEWLMVLVEEGPIQGSLEDFLYGLQDRLYDTIDAVIDGKLAKKFPESKGKNIVIRLDCYDLPRSEIEEFFTAFSKGALKPDDYQKALSNNNFVKTISFEISFDQIFTDRT
;
A
#
# COMPACT_ATOMS: atom_id res chain seq x y z
N MET A 1 -5.47 -16.45 17.50
CA MET A 1 -6.59 -16.02 16.64
C MET A 1 -6.77 -14.52 16.87
N SER A 2 -6.15 -13.70 16.03
CA SER A 2 -6.37 -12.25 16.06
C SER A 2 -7.72 -11.94 15.41
N LYS A 3 -8.47 -10.97 15.95
CA LYS A 3 -9.76 -10.52 15.40
C LYS A 3 -9.59 -10.14 13.92
N PRO A 4 -10.62 -10.29 13.07
CA PRO A 4 -10.56 -9.74 11.72
C PRO A 4 -10.38 -8.21 11.84
N GLN A 5 -9.18 -7.72 11.54
CA GLN A 5 -8.96 -6.30 11.32
C GLN A 5 -9.56 -5.92 9.96
N ASP A 6 -10.45 -4.93 10.00
CA ASP A 6 -10.95 -4.26 8.82
C ASP A 6 -9.82 -3.42 8.26
N VAL A 7 -9.40 -3.73 7.03
CA VAL A 7 -8.33 -2.99 6.34
C VAL A 7 -8.97 -1.86 5.55
N VAL A 8 -8.57 -0.63 5.87
CA VAL A 8 -9.11 0.57 5.23
C VAL A 8 -8.18 1.00 4.09
N VAL A 9 -8.64 0.73 2.88
CA VAL A 9 -8.05 1.19 1.61
C VAL A 9 -9.00 2.23 1.05
N ASP A 10 -8.49 3.37 0.60
CA ASP A 10 -9.33 4.49 0.19
C ASP A 10 -10.08 4.17 -1.11
N PHE A 11 -9.38 3.57 -2.08
CA PHE A 11 -10.03 3.03 -3.27
C PHE A 11 -9.21 1.96 -3.98
N ILE A 12 -9.90 1.22 -4.84
CA ILE A 12 -9.34 0.14 -5.65
C ILE A 12 -9.53 0.51 -7.12
N ALA A 13 -8.47 0.38 -7.91
CA ALA A 13 -8.48 0.72 -9.32
C ALA A 13 -7.83 -0.38 -10.17
N ARG A 14 -8.03 -0.32 -11.49
CA ARG A 14 -7.24 -1.11 -12.44
C ARG A 14 -5.92 -0.41 -12.71
N GLY A 15 -4.87 -1.20 -12.86
CA GLY A 15 -3.54 -0.69 -13.18
C GLY A 15 -3.34 -0.36 -14.64
N LYS A 16 -2.09 -0.03 -14.98
CA LYS A 16 -1.74 0.41 -16.33
C LYS A 16 -1.87 -0.72 -17.35
N SER A 17 -1.86 -1.97 -16.88
CA SER A 17 -2.07 -3.16 -17.69
C SER A 17 -3.30 -3.94 -17.24
N ASP A 18 -3.92 -4.68 -18.16
CA ASP A 18 -5.08 -5.57 -17.89
C ASP A 18 -4.80 -6.68 -16.84
N GLY A 19 -3.53 -6.83 -16.45
CA GLY A 19 -3.06 -7.79 -15.46
C GLY A 19 -2.87 -7.21 -14.06
N GLU A 20 -3.15 -5.92 -13.85
CA GLU A 20 -2.73 -5.17 -12.67
C GLU A 20 -3.91 -4.52 -11.95
N TRP A 21 -3.85 -4.54 -10.62
CA TRP A 21 -4.82 -3.89 -9.73
C TRP A 21 -4.09 -2.99 -8.75
N LEU A 22 -4.65 -1.81 -8.48
CA LEU A 22 -4.13 -0.87 -7.50
C LEU A 22 -4.99 -0.90 -6.26
N MET A 23 -4.34 -0.96 -5.11
CA MET A 23 -4.91 -0.63 -3.82
C MET A 23 -4.29 0.68 -3.38
N VAL A 24 -5.09 1.74 -3.37
CA VAL A 24 -4.60 3.10 -3.11
C VAL A 24 -4.89 3.48 -1.68
N LEU A 25 -3.82 3.90 -0.99
CA LEU A 25 -3.84 4.54 0.31
C LEU A 25 -3.59 6.03 0.10
N VAL A 26 -4.42 6.87 0.69
CA VAL A 26 -4.30 8.31 0.68
C VAL A 26 -3.91 8.77 2.08
N GLU A 27 -2.88 9.60 2.14
CA GLU A 27 -2.47 10.30 3.36
C GLU A 27 -2.41 11.80 3.08
N GLU A 28 -3.01 12.58 3.97
CA GLU A 28 -3.15 14.02 3.83
C GLU A 28 -2.59 14.73 5.08
N GLY A 29 -1.84 15.80 4.84
CA GLY A 29 -1.34 16.68 5.87
C GLY A 29 -2.31 17.80 6.28
N PRO A 30 -1.90 18.65 7.22
CA PRO A 30 -0.64 18.57 7.96
C PRO A 30 -0.67 17.42 8.98
N ILE A 31 0.49 16.81 9.23
CA ILE A 31 0.63 15.75 10.23
C ILE A 31 0.20 16.29 11.61
N GLN A 32 -0.76 15.59 12.23
CA GLN A 32 -1.17 15.87 13.59
C GLN A 32 -0.30 15.08 14.57
N GLY A 33 0.42 15.78 15.45
CA GLY A 33 1.31 15.12 16.41
C GLY A 33 2.71 14.93 15.87
N SER A 34 3.36 13.82 16.24
CA SER A 34 4.74 13.55 15.83
C SER A 34 4.79 12.84 14.48
N LEU A 35 5.84 13.15 13.70
CA LEU A 35 6.13 12.44 12.45
C LEU A 35 6.35 10.94 12.71
N GLU A 36 6.96 10.58 13.83
CA GLU A 36 7.23 9.19 14.20
C GLU A 36 5.93 8.39 14.40
N ASP A 37 4.97 8.93 15.16
CA ASP A 37 3.67 8.28 15.37
C ASP A 37 2.91 8.11 14.05
N PHE A 38 2.97 9.12 13.18
CA PHE A 38 2.40 9.06 11.84
C PHE A 38 3.04 7.95 11.00
N LEU A 39 4.38 7.86 10.98
CA LEU A 39 5.10 6.83 10.23
C LEU A 39 4.82 5.42 10.76
N TYR A 40 4.67 5.25 12.08
CA TYR A 40 4.23 3.98 12.67
C TYR A 40 2.82 3.60 12.20
N GLY A 41 1.87 4.53 12.25
CA GLY A 41 0.51 4.29 11.74
C GLY A 41 0.47 3.94 10.25
N LEU A 42 1.26 4.65 9.44
CA LEU A 42 1.41 4.36 8.02
C LEU A 42 2.02 2.98 7.77
N GLN A 43 3.03 2.58 8.56
CA GLN A 43 3.64 1.26 8.48
C GLN A 43 2.61 0.15 8.73
N ASP A 44 1.82 0.29 9.79
CA ASP A 44 0.80 -0.69 10.16
C ASP A 44 -0.25 -0.79 9.05
N ARG A 45 -0.70 0.36 8.52
CA ARG A 45 -1.66 0.40 7.41
C ARG A 45 -1.14 -0.27 6.14
N LEU A 46 0.15 -0.10 5.82
CA LEU A 46 0.78 -0.76 4.68
C LEU A 46 0.87 -2.28 4.88
N TYR A 47 1.25 -2.75 6.07
CA TYR A 47 1.27 -4.19 6.38
C TYR A 47 -0.13 -4.81 6.37
N ASP A 48 -1.11 -4.15 6.98
CA ASP A 48 -2.51 -4.59 6.93
C ASP A 48 -3.01 -4.74 5.48
N THR A 49 -2.56 -3.84 4.60
CA THR A 49 -2.87 -3.91 3.16
C THR A 49 -2.20 -5.10 2.50
N ILE A 50 -0.94 -5.39 2.80
CA ILE A 50 -0.24 -6.59 2.33
C ILE A 50 -0.97 -7.86 2.77
N ASP A 51 -1.32 -7.95 4.06
CA ASP A 51 -2.04 -9.08 4.64
C ASP A 51 -3.40 -9.27 3.96
N ALA A 52 -4.16 -8.19 3.74
CA ALA A 52 -5.42 -8.25 3.02
C ALA A 52 -5.29 -8.84 1.61
N VAL A 53 -4.21 -8.52 0.90
CA VAL A 53 -3.93 -9.06 -0.43
C VAL A 53 -3.63 -10.55 -0.35
N ILE A 54 -2.72 -10.94 0.55
CA ILE A 54 -2.25 -12.32 0.72
C ILE A 54 -3.39 -13.24 1.19
N ASP A 55 -4.22 -12.76 2.12
CA ASP A 55 -5.40 -13.48 2.64
C ASP A 55 -6.57 -13.53 1.64
N GLY A 56 -6.40 -12.92 0.47
CA GLY A 56 -7.38 -12.89 -0.60
C GLY A 56 -8.61 -12.03 -0.28
N LYS A 57 -8.53 -11.08 0.65
CA LYS A 57 -9.64 -10.16 0.94
C LYS A 57 -10.01 -9.35 -0.31
N LEU A 58 -9.01 -8.91 -1.08
CA LEU A 58 -9.24 -8.24 -2.37
C LEU A 58 -9.98 -9.17 -3.35
N ALA A 59 -9.47 -10.37 -3.59
CA ALA A 59 -10.06 -11.32 -4.54
C ALA A 59 -11.46 -11.80 -4.13
N LYS A 60 -11.80 -11.80 -2.83
CA LYS A 60 -13.16 -12.08 -2.35
C LYS A 60 -14.14 -10.97 -2.76
N LYS A 61 -13.70 -9.71 -2.73
CA LYS A 61 -14.52 -8.54 -3.09
C LYS A 61 -14.52 -8.26 -4.60
N PHE A 62 -13.41 -8.54 -5.28
CA PHE A 62 -13.18 -8.34 -6.71
C PHE A 62 -12.59 -9.63 -7.32
N PRO A 63 -13.43 -10.64 -7.64
CA PRO A 63 -12.97 -11.94 -8.12
C PRO A 63 -12.03 -11.88 -9.34
N GLU A 64 -12.17 -10.86 -10.18
CA GLU A 64 -11.34 -10.62 -11.35
C GLU A 64 -9.89 -10.20 -11.02
N SER A 65 -9.62 -9.79 -9.78
CA SER A 65 -8.26 -9.50 -9.30
C SER A 65 -7.48 -10.78 -8.93
N LYS A 66 -8.14 -11.94 -8.90
CA LYS A 66 -7.52 -13.20 -8.50
C LYS A 66 -6.39 -13.59 -9.46
N GLY A 67 -5.22 -13.86 -8.90
CA GLY A 67 -4.02 -14.25 -9.64
C GLY A 67 -3.40 -13.11 -10.46
N LYS A 68 -3.79 -11.86 -10.18
CA LYS A 68 -3.26 -10.66 -10.82
C LYS A 68 -2.08 -10.08 -10.04
N ASN A 69 -1.38 -9.14 -10.67
CA ASN A 69 -0.37 -8.34 -9.98
C ASN A 69 -1.09 -7.24 -9.18
N ILE A 70 -0.69 -7.04 -7.93
CA ILE A 70 -1.25 -5.98 -7.08
C ILE A 70 -0.17 -4.93 -6.83
N VAL A 71 -0.54 -3.68 -7.03
CA VAL A 71 0.26 -2.49 -6.69
C VAL A 71 -0.37 -1.84 -5.48
N ILE A 72 0.37 -1.74 -4.38
CA ILE A 72 -0.02 -0.93 -3.23
C ILE A 72 0.56 0.46 -3.46
N ARG A 73 -0.32 1.43 -3.65
CA ARG A 73 0.06 2.80 -3.97
C ARG A 73 -0.25 3.74 -2.81
N LEU A 74 0.73 4.54 -2.41
CA LEU A 74 0.57 5.62 -1.45
C LEU A 74 0.49 6.96 -2.17
N ASP A 75 -0.65 7.64 -2.07
CA ASP A 75 -0.85 9.00 -2.56
C ASP A 75 -0.77 9.98 -1.39
N CYS A 76 0.22 10.88 -1.44
CA CYS A 76 0.52 11.83 -0.39
C CYS A 76 0.13 13.25 -0.81
N TYR A 77 -0.57 13.97 0.06
CA TYR A 77 -0.99 15.36 -0.14
C TYR A 77 -0.56 16.22 1.06
N ASP A 78 0.13 17.33 0.83
CA ASP A 78 0.60 18.25 1.90
C ASP A 78 1.44 17.57 3.00
N LEU A 79 2.25 16.58 2.62
CA LEU A 79 3.12 15.82 3.53
C LEU A 79 4.61 16.15 3.33
N PRO A 80 5.45 15.99 4.37
CA PRO A 80 6.88 16.20 4.27
C PRO A 80 7.53 15.16 3.34
N ARG A 81 7.71 15.55 2.07
CA ARG A 81 8.07 14.63 0.99
C ARG A 81 9.33 13.81 1.27
N SER A 82 10.40 14.43 1.78
CA SER A 82 11.68 13.76 1.95
C SER A 82 11.56 12.60 2.94
N GLU A 83 10.91 12.85 4.06
CA GLU A 83 10.75 11.93 5.17
C GLU A 83 9.83 10.77 4.80
N ILE A 84 8.71 11.07 4.11
CA ILE A 84 7.80 10.03 3.63
C ILE A 84 8.44 9.19 2.53
N GLU A 85 9.16 9.79 1.58
CA GLU A 85 9.82 9.09 0.49
C GLU A 85 10.97 8.18 0.99
N GLU A 86 11.75 8.64 1.98
CA GLU A 86 12.78 7.84 2.64
C GLU A 86 12.17 6.63 3.35
N PHE A 87 11.16 6.86 4.18
CA PHE A 87 10.44 5.80 4.88
C PHE A 87 9.84 4.78 3.89
N PHE A 88 9.10 5.24 2.89
CA PHE A 88 8.42 4.37 1.93
C PHE A 88 9.43 3.57 1.09
N THR A 89 10.55 4.17 0.73
CA THR A 89 11.64 3.48 0.02
C THR A 89 12.27 2.39 0.88
N ALA A 90 12.50 2.64 2.18
CA ALA A 90 13.00 1.63 3.10
C ALA A 90 11.99 0.49 3.29
N PHE A 91 10.71 0.84 3.51
CA PHE A 91 9.61 -0.10 3.67
C PHE A 91 9.46 -1.01 2.44
N SER A 92 9.31 -0.44 1.24
CA SER A 92 9.09 -1.21 0.00
C SER A 92 10.23 -2.18 -0.33
N LYS A 93 11.47 -1.84 0.04
CA LYS A 93 12.65 -2.73 -0.08
C LYS A 93 12.69 -3.83 0.97
N GLY A 94 11.99 -3.67 2.09
CA GLY A 94 12.07 -4.52 3.28
C GLY A 94 10.85 -5.40 3.51
N ALA A 95 9.65 -4.91 3.22
CA ALA A 95 8.38 -5.44 3.71
C ALA A 95 8.13 -6.91 3.34
N LEU A 96 8.57 -7.33 2.14
CA LEU A 96 8.35 -8.69 1.63
C LEU A 96 9.57 -9.61 1.82
N LYS A 97 10.63 -9.15 2.48
CA LYS A 97 11.83 -9.96 2.75
C LYS A 97 11.66 -11.01 3.85
N PRO A 98 10.88 -10.79 4.93
CA PRO A 98 10.70 -11.81 5.95
C PRO A 98 10.16 -13.12 5.37
N ASP A 99 10.69 -14.25 5.84
CA ASP A 99 10.38 -15.59 5.34
C ASP A 99 8.88 -15.89 5.31
N ASP A 100 8.13 -15.39 6.28
CA ASP A 100 6.69 -15.64 6.39
C ASP A 100 5.92 -15.01 5.23
N TYR A 101 6.27 -13.78 4.82
CA TYR A 101 5.70 -13.13 3.64
C TYR A 101 6.10 -13.83 2.35
N GLN A 102 7.37 -14.28 2.24
CA GLN A 102 7.81 -15.03 1.05
C GLN A 102 7.06 -16.36 0.90
N LYS A 103 6.90 -17.10 2.01
CA LYS A 103 6.14 -18.35 2.03
C LYS A 103 4.67 -18.10 1.72
N ALA A 104 4.06 -17.08 2.31
CA ALA A 104 2.67 -16.74 2.05
C ALA A 104 2.45 -16.31 0.59
N LEU A 105 3.36 -15.53 0.02
CA LEU A 105 3.34 -15.16 -1.41
C LEU A 105 3.50 -16.37 -2.34
N SER A 106 4.30 -17.36 -1.95
CA SER A 106 4.52 -18.57 -2.75
C SER A 106 3.38 -19.59 -2.63
N ASN A 107 2.66 -19.61 -1.49
CA ASN A 107 1.65 -20.62 -1.18
C ASN A 107 0.19 -20.11 -1.27
N ASN A 108 -0.04 -18.89 -1.73
CA ASN A 108 -1.39 -18.35 -1.92
C ASN A 108 -1.91 -18.57 -3.37
N ASN A 109 -3.22 -18.44 -3.54
CA ASN A 109 -3.90 -18.54 -4.84
C ASN A 109 -4.60 -17.23 -5.25
N PHE A 110 -4.25 -16.12 -4.63
CA PHE A 110 -4.99 -14.86 -4.70
C PHE A 110 -4.24 -13.77 -5.45
N VAL A 111 -2.92 -13.70 -5.28
CA VAL A 111 -2.05 -12.67 -5.87
C VAL A 111 -0.86 -13.33 -6.56
N LYS A 112 -0.43 -12.76 -7.69
CA LYS A 112 0.78 -13.20 -8.39
C LYS A 112 2.03 -12.51 -7.85
N THR A 113 1.98 -11.19 -7.71
CA THR A 113 3.06 -10.37 -7.15
C THR A 113 2.47 -9.15 -6.43
N ILE A 114 3.18 -8.64 -5.43
CA ILE A 114 2.91 -7.35 -4.80
C ILE A 114 4.06 -6.41 -5.13
N SER A 115 3.74 -5.20 -5.58
CA SER A 115 4.70 -4.10 -5.76
C SER A 115 4.19 -2.81 -5.11
N PHE A 116 5.08 -1.83 -4.98
CA PHE A 116 4.81 -0.59 -4.25
C PHE A 116 5.04 0.63 -5.15
N GLU A 117 4.15 1.61 -5.07
CA GLU A 117 4.30 2.92 -5.72
C GLU A 117 3.99 4.04 -4.73
N ILE A 118 4.65 5.18 -4.87
CA ILE A 118 4.33 6.40 -4.13
C ILE A 118 4.12 7.56 -5.12
N SER A 119 3.14 8.39 -4.84
CA SER A 119 2.90 9.64 -5.55
C SER A 119 2.75 10.77 -4.54
N PHE A 120 3.21 11.95 -4.92
CA PHE A 120 2.95 13.21 -4.22
C PHE A 120 2.10 14.09 -5.13
N ASP A 121 1.32 15.00 -4.55
CA ASP A 121 0.70 16.06 -5.31
C ASP A 121 1.76 16.87 -6.08
N GLN A 122 1.47 17.17 -7.34
CA GLN A 122 2.24 18.18 -8.05
C GLN A 122 1.83 19.51 -7.45
N ILE A 123 2.69 20.12 -6.64
CA ILE A 123 2.59 21.56 -6.37
C ILE A 123 2.67 22.24 -7.74
N PHE A 124 1.52 22.62 -8.30
CA PHE A 124 1.46 23.60 -9.38
C PHE A 124 2.02 24.88 -8.78
N THR A 125 3.32 25.10 -8.98
CA THR A 125 3.89 26.42 -8.78
C THR A 125 3.35 27.26 -9.93
N ASP A 126 2.22 27.93 -9.68
CA ASP A 126 1.82 29.07 -10.48
C ASP A 126 3.00 30.04 -10.48
N ARG A 127 3.69 30.09 -11.62
CA ARG A 127 4.68 31.11 -11.90
C ARG A 127 3.92 32.43 -12.09
N THR A 128 3.69 33.14 -10.99
CA THR A 128 3.48 34.61 -11.03
C THR A 128 4.79 35.32 -11.28
#